data_AF-A0A936PIE7-F1
#
_entry.id   AF-A0A936PIE7-F1
#
_cell.length_a   1.000
_cell.length_b   1.000
_cell.length_c   1.000
_cell.angle_alpha   90.00
_cell.angle_beta   90.00
_cell.angle_gamma   90.00
#
_symmetry.space_group_name_H-M   'P 1'
#
loop_
_entity.id
_entity.type
_entity.pdbx_description
1 polymer ?
#
loop_
_entity_poly.entity_id
_entity_poly.type
_entity_poly.pdbx_seq_one_letter_code
_entity_poly.pdbx_strand_id
1 'polypeptide(L)' 'MQDYFIEKLKRVSFDRTLFLKEFQKSRRWLKQDEMDKVEQWARLFHHDKLEQTGSDELSDFSGQSGIE' A
#
# COMPACT_ATOMS: atom_id res chain seq x y z
N MET A 1 4.35 -15.06 -1.56
CA MET A 1 4.13 -14.09 -0.46
C MET A 1 3.09 -13.05 -0.86
N GLN A 2 3.02 -12.70 -2.15
CA GLN A 2 1.99 -11.83 -2.75
C GLN A 2 0.54 -12.14 -2.36
N ASP A 3 0.11 -13.41 -2.34
CA ASP A 3 -1.29 -13.78 -2.07
C ASP A 3 -1.77 -13.34 -0.67
N TYR A 4 -0.89 -13.42 0.34
CA TYR A 4 -1.19 -12.94 1.68
C TYR A 4 -1.45 -11.43 1.69
N PHE A 5 -0.64 -10.66 0.96
CA PHE A 5 -0.82 -9.21 0.85
C PHE A 5 -2.07 -8.86 0.04
N ILE A 6 -2.37 -9.59 -1.03
CA ILE A 6 -3.60 -9.41 -1.81
C ILE A 6 -4.83 -9.66 -0.92
N GLU A 7 -4.83 -10.74 -0.14
CA GLU A 7 -5.95 -11.04 0.76
C GLU A 7 -6.10 -9.98 1.86
N LYS A 8 -4.98 -9.52 2.41
CA LYS A 8 -4.98 -8.42 3.39
C LYS A 8 -5.50 -7.13 2.77
N LEU A 9 -5.03 -6.77 1.57
CA LEU A 9 -5.48 -5.61 0.79
C LEU A 9 -6.97 -5.69 0.47
N LYS A 10 -7.51 -6.88 0.15
CA LYS A 10 -8.95 -7.12 0.01
C LYS A 10 -9.71 -6.82 1.30
N ARG A 11 -9.21 -7.23 2.47
CA ARG A 11 -9.88 -6.96 3.76
C ARG A 11 -9.86 -5.47 4.10
N VAL A 12 -8.75 -4.78 3.81
CA VAL A 12 -8.63 -3.34 4.05
C VAL A 12 -9.16 -2.48 2.90
N SER A 13 -9.66 -3.10 1.83
CA SER A 13 -10.12 -2.41 0.61
C SER A 13 -11.34 -1.52 0.84
N PHE A 14 -12.06 -1.70 1.95
CA PHE A 14 -13.16 -0.82 2.34
C PHE A 14 -12.67 0.62 2.59
N ASP A 15 -11.53 0.78 3.26
CA ASP A 15 -10.99 2.08 3.65
C ASP A 15 -9.83 2.50 2.76
N ARG A 16 -9.96 3.65 2.09
CA ARG A 16 -8.95 4.10 1.11
C ARG A 16 -7.60 4.42 1.77
N THR A 17 -7.61 5.05 2.93
CA THR A 17 -6.40 5.43 3.68
C THR A 17 -5.70 4.18 4.21
N LEU A 18 -6.46 3.23 4.73
CA LEU A 18 -5.92 1.96 5.23
C LEU A 18 -5.35 1.10 4.10
N PHE A 19 -6.04 1.07 2.95
CA PHE A 19 -5.59 0.39 1.74
C PHE A 19 -4.24 0.94 1.26
N LEU A 20 -4.09 2.26 1.16
CA LEU A 20 -2.83 2.89 0.75
C LEU A 20 -1.70 2.63 1.76
N LYS A 21 -1.97 2.70 3.06
CA LYS A 21 -0.98 2.39 4.11
C LYS A 21 -0.48 0.95 4.02
N GLU A 22 -1.38 -0.01 3.88
CA GLU A 22 -0.98 -1.42 3.73
C GLU A 22 -0.33 -1.67 2.36
N PHE A 23 -0.76 -1.01 1.30
CA PHE A 23 -0.14 -1.11 -0.03
C PHE A 23 1.30 -0.58 -0.01
N GLN A 24 1.57 0.54 0.63
CA GLN A 24 2.93 1.05 0.82
C GLN A 24 3.79 0.12 1.69
N LYS A 25 3.22 -0.44 2.76
CA LYS A 25 3.93 -1.46 3.55
C LYS A 25 4.24 -2.69 2.69
N SER A 26 3.32 -3.14 1.86
CA SER A 26 3.55 -4.22 0.89
C SER A 26 4.83 -3.95 0.08
N ARG A 27 4.98 -2.75 -0.45
CA ARG A 27 6.15 -2.32 -1.23
C ARG A 27 7.49 -2.48 -0.52
N ARG A 28 7.51 -2.43 0.82
CA ARG A 28 8.74 -2.59 1.62
C ARG A 28 9.09 -4.05 1.92
N TRP A 29 8.13 -4.97 1.76
CA TRP A 29 8.27 -6.38 2.15
C TRP A 29 8.26 -7.34 0.95
N LEU A 30 7.62 -6.97 -0.17
CA LEU A 30 7.60 -7.77 -1.38
C LEU A 30 8.78 -7.45 -2.30
N LYS A 31 9.21 -8.48 -3.05
CA LYS A 31 10.13 -8.30 -4.18
C LYS A 31 9.43 -7.60 -5.34
N GLN A 32 10.20 -6.98 -6.22
CA GLN A 32 9.67 -6.21 -7.34
C GLN A 32 8.72 -7.01 -8.25
N ASP A 33 9.04 -8.29 -8.55
CA ASP A 33 8.17 -9.19 -9.33
C ASP A 33 6.83 -9.48 -8.65
N GLU A 34 6.84 -9.65 -7.32
CA GLU A 34 5.61 -9.87 -6.55
C GLU A 34 4.82 -8.56 -6.40
N MET A 35 5.50 -7.42 -6.26
CA MET A 35 4.86 -6.11 -6.16
C MET A 35 4.17 -5.71 -7.47
N ASP A 36 4.75 -6.06 -8.62
CA ASP A 36 4.13 -5.84 -9.93
C ASP A 36 2.75 -6.51 -10.01
N LYS A 37 2.65 -7.77 -9.55
CA LYS A 37 1.38 -8.51 -9.51
C LYS A 37 0.36 -7.87 -8.56
N VAL A 38 0.81 -7.40 -7.39
CA VAL A 38 -0.06 -6.71 -6.43
C VAL A 38 -0.52 -5.35 -6.98
N GLU A 39 0.35 -4.63 -7.69
CA GLU A 39 0.02 -3.37 -8.33
C GLU A 39 -0.97 -3.56 -9.50
N GLN A 40 -0.74 -4.56 -10.36
CA GLN A 40 -1.69 -4.92 -11.41
C GLN A 40 -3.06 -5.28 -10.82
N TRP A 41 -3.09 -6.08 -9.76
CA TRP A 41 -4.33 -6.42 -9.06
C TRP A 41 -5.02 -5.18 -8.49
N ALA A 42 -4.27 -4.29 -7.83
CA ALA A 42 -4.81 -3.07 -7.26
C ALA A 42 -5.32 -2.10 -8.35
N ARG A 43 -4.63 -1.99 -9.50
CA ARG A 43 -5.10 -1.21 -10.65
C ARG A 43 -6.37 -1.78 -11.27
N LEU A 44 -6.52 -3.11 -11.33
CA LEU A 44 -7.70 -3.76 -11.91
C LEU A 44 -8.95 -3.64 -11.03
N PHE A 45 -8.81 -3.79 -9.71
CA PHE A 45 -9.94 -3.83 -8.77
C PHE A 45 -10.18 -2.53 -8.00
N HIS A 46 -9.16 -1.69 -7.88
CA HIS A 46 -9.16 -0.49 -7.04
C HIS A 46 -8.56 0.73 -7.75
N HIS A 47 -8.75 0.82 -9.08
CA HIS A 47 -8.30 1.94 -9.92
C HIS A 47 -8.65 3.32 -9.32
N ASP A 48 -9.92 3.47 -8.90
CA ASP A 48 -10.47 4.67 -8.24
C ASP A 48 -9.67 5.09 -6.98
N LYS A 49 -9.10 4.12 -6.25
CA LYS A 49 -8.32 4.39 -5.04
C LYS A 49 -6.87 4.76 -5.34
N LEU A 50 -6.33 4.34 -6.48
CA LEU A 50 -4.95 4.58 -6.91
C LEU A 50 -4.76 5.93 -7.63
N GLU A 51 -5.73 6.40 -8.42
CA GLU A 51 -5.59 7.60 -9.27
C GLU A 51 -5.30 8.90 -8.49
N GLN A 52 -5.69 8.96 -7.21
CA GLN A 52 -5.47 10.15 -6.37
C GLN A 52 -4.16 10.10 -5.55
N THR A 53 -3.25 9.15 -5.77
CA THR A 53 -1.88 9.18 -5.19
C THR A 53 -0.86 9.88 -6.11
N GLY A 54 -1.33 10.76 -6.99
CA GLY A 54 -0.46 11.70 -7.69
C GLY A 54 -0.16 12.90 -6.79
N SER A 55 1.05 12.93 -6.25
CA SER A 55 1.75 14.17 -5.90
C SER A 55 1.18 15.03 -4.76
N ASP A 56 0.98 14.50 -3.55
CA ASP A 56 1.21 15.29 -2.33
C ASP A 56 1.15 14.39 -1.08
N GLU A 57 2.01 14.67 -0.11
CA GLU A 57 2.02 14.13 1.26
C GLU A 57 2.09 12.61 1.45
N LEU A 58 3.29 12.15 1.78
CA LEU A 58 3.53 11.31 2.97
C LEU A 58 4.97 11.57 3.44
N SER A 59 5.21 12.81 3.83
CA SER A 59 6.44 13.27 4.48
C SER A 59 6.38 13.15 6.01
N ASP A 60 5.32 12.59 6.58
CA ASP A 60 5.13 12.61 8.04
C ASP A 60 4.91 11.24 8.66
N PHE A 61 5.48 11.07 9.84
CA PHE A 61 5.58 9.87 10.70
C PHE A 61 6.67 8.84 10.38
N SER A 62 7.93 9.27 10.46
CA SER A 62 8.98 8.45 11.07
C SER A 62 9.85 9.33 11.96
N GLY A 63 9.29 9.75 13.10
CA GLY A 63 9.95 10.68 14.01
C GLY A 63 9.41 10.59 15.44
N GLN A 64 9.34 9.39 16.02
CA GLN A 64 9.32 9.27 17.48
C GLN A 64 9.99 7.96 17.90
N SER A 65 11.33 7.99 17.88
CA SER A 65 12.14 7.03 18.59
C SER A 65 13.38 7.73 19.14
N GLY A 66 13.28 8.16 20.40
CA GLY A 66 14.41 8.23 21.34
C GLY A 66 15.20 9.54 21.42
N ILE A 67 15.70 9.76 22.65
CA ILE A 67 16.57 10.81 23.21
C ILE A 67 15.81 12.08 23.65
N GLU A 68 15.83 12.55 24.90
CA GLU A 68 16.76 12.38 26.03
C GLU A 68 16.01 12.54 27.37
#